data_AF-A0A971P126-F1
#
_entry.id   AF-A0A971P126-F1
#
_cell.length_a   1.000
_cell.length_b   1.000
_cell.length_c   1.000
_cell.angle_alpha   90.00
_cell.angle_beta   90.00
_cell.angle_gamma   90.00
#
_symmetry.space_group_name_H-M   'P 1'
#
loop_
_entity.id
_entity.type
_entity.pdbx_description
1 polymer ?
#
loop_
_entity_poly.entity_id
_entity_poly.type
_entity_poly.pdbx_seq_one_letter_code
_entity_poly.pdbx_strand_id
1 'polypeptide(L)'
;MLAMRPIDEPDVVDLLNDGRFDGEVEGYIMMDGPEYLGHALFKVEDGVTTVLDSGVEQNVMLDGIVRACIASGDNRGAKLFAVNLSHPPLAEWFRVFCKDKEQPVSVDHLFTFC
;
A
#
# COMPACT_ATOMS: atom_id res chain seq x y z
N MET A 1 4.27 4.75 -20.17
CA MET A 1 3.45 3.62 -19.70
C MET A 1 3.58 3.58 -18.20
N LEU A 2 2.47 3.78 -17.49
CA LEU A 2 2.43 3.65 -16.04
C LEU A 2 2.65 2.17 -15.65
N ALA A 3 3.62 1.90 -14.79
CA ALA A 3 3.93 0.56 -14.31
C ALA A 3 4.14 0.57 -12.79
N MET A 4 3.54 -0.41 -12.11
CA MET A 4 3.81 -0.71 -10.71
C MET A 4 4.68 -1.96 -10.63
N ARG A 5 5.75 -1.92 -9.84
CA ARG A 5 6.69 -3.04 -9.71
C ARG A 5 7.06 -3.26 -8.25
N PRO A 6 7.15 -4.52 -7.78
CA PRO A 6 7.74 -4.81 -6.46
C PRO A 6 9.13 -4.19 -6.35
N ILE A 7 9.54 -3.82 -5.14
CA ILE A 7 10.92 -3.47 -4.83
C ILE A 7 11.62 -4.78 -4.47
N ASP A 8 12.46 -5.28 -5.37
CA ASP A 8 13.16 -6.55 -5.21
C ASP A 8 14.52 -6.38 -4.48
N GLU A 9 14.97 -5.14 -4.29
CA GLU A 9 16.21 -4.78 -3.61
C GLU A 9 15.97 -4.49 -2.11
N PRO A 10 16.37 -5.37 -1.19
CA PRO A 10 16.11 -5.20 0.24
C PRO A 10 16.73 -3.92 0.80
N ASP A 11 17.94 -3.57 0.36
CA ASP A 11 18.63 -2.34 0.81
C ASP A 11 17.83 -1.06 0.51
N VAL A 12 17.03 -1.05 -0.56
CA VAL A 12 16.16 0.08 -0.91
C VAL A 12 14.96 0.13 0.02
N VAL A 13 14.37 -1.02 0.33
CA VAL A 13 13.27 -1.11 1.29
C VAL A 13 13.75 -0.69 2.68
N ASP A 14 14.93 -1.13 3.11
CA ASP A 14 15.53 -0.75 4.39
C ASP A 14 15.83 0.75 4.46
N LEU A 15 16.36 1.33 3.38
CA LEU A 15 16.60 2.76 3.28
C LEU A 15 15.29 3.57 3.38
N LEU A 16 14.22 3.11 2.72
CA LEU A 16 12.92 3.77 2.80
C LEU A 16 12.29 3.55 4.18
N ASN A 17 12.39 2.35 4.76
CA ASN A 17 11.89 2.08 6.09
C ASN A 17 12.61 2.96 7.12
N ASP A 18 13.94 3.08 7.05
CA ASP A 18 14.79 3.85 7.97
C ASP A 18 14.47 3.60 9.46
N GLY A 19 14.08 2.36 9.79
CA GLY A 19 13.63 1.98 11.13
C GLY A 19 12.32 2.63 11.60
N ARG A 20 11.56 3.27 10.70
CA ARG A 20 10.26 3.90 11.00
C ARG A 20 9.18 2.88 11.34
N PHE A 21 9.29 1.66 10.82
CA PHE A 21 8.31 0.59 10.99
C PHE A 21 8.95 -0.68 11.54
N ASP A 22 8.22 -1.36 12.43
CA ASP A 22 8.58 -2.66 12.97
C ASP A 22 8.11 -3.81 12.05
N GLY A 23 8.94 -4.85 11.95
CA GLY A 23 8.64 -6.09 11.23
C GLY A 23 9.24 -6.15 9.82
N GLU A 24 8.87 -7.19 9.07
CA GLU A 24 9.24 -7.33 7.67
C GLU A 24 8.39 -6.36 6.83
N VAL A 25 9.07 -5.45 6.14
CA VAL A 25 8.46 -4.44 5.28
C VAL A 25 8.72 -4.80 3.83
N GLU A 26 7.72 -4.58 2.97
CA GLU A 26 7.78 -4.74 1.53
C GLU A 26 7.37 -3.44 0.85
N GLY A 27 7.58 -3.34 -0.47
CA GLY A 27 7.18 -2.14 -1.19
C GLY A 27 6.97 -2.30 -2.68
N TYR A 28 6.32 -1.30 -3.25
CA TYR A 28 6.13 -1.11 -4.68
C TYR A 28 6.70 0.24 -5.11
N ILE A 29 7.24 0.30 -6.33
CA ILE A 29 7.50 1.55 -7.05
C ILE A 29 6.47 1.76 -8.15
N MET A 30 6.09 3.02 -8.36
CA MET A 30 5.32 3.47 -9.51
C MET A 30 6.22 4.27 -10.44
N MET A 31 6.18 3.94 -11.72
CA MET A 31 7.01 4.53 -12.76
C MET A 31 6.15 4.91 -13.98
N ASP A 32 6.50 5.99 -14.68
CA ASP A 32 6.08 6.23 -16.07
C ASP A 32 7.29 6.12 -17.00
N GLY A 33 7.49 4.95 -17.59
CA GLY A 33 8.71 4.66 -18.34
C GLY A 33 9.96 4.74 -17.44
N PRO A 34 10.94 5.61 -17.72
CA PRO A 34 12.11 5.80 -16.86
C PRO A 34 11.86 6.73 -15.67
N GLU A 35 10.73 7.43 -15.63
CA GLU A 35 10.43 8.43 -14.59
C GLU A 35 9.86 7.76 -13.33
N TYR A 36 10.42 8.09 -12.18
CA TYR A 36 9.91 7.69 -10.87
C TYR A 36 8.76 8.59 -10.45
N LEU A 37 7.63 7.98 -10.11
CA LEU A 37 6.41 8.70 -9.69
C LEU A 37 6.11 8.54 -8.20
N GLY A 38 6.68 7.53 -7.54
CA GLY A 38 6.49 7.32 -6.11
C GLY A 38 6.68 5.86 -5.70
N HIS A 39 6.49 5.60 -4.42
CA HIS A 39 6.53 4.26 -3.83
C HIS A 39 5.39 4.08 -2.84
N ALA A 40 5.15 2.85 -2.43
CA ALA A 40 4.39 2.54 -1.23
C ALA A 40 5.09 1.44 -0.45
N LEU A 41 5.08 1.55 0.88
CA LEU A 41 5.55 0.51 1.79
C LEU A 41 4.35 -0.16 2.44
N PHE A 42 4.42 -1.47 2.62
CA PHE A 42 3.39 -2.25 3.28
C PHE A 42 3.98 -3.44 4.00
N LYS A 43 3.19 -4.08 4.86
CA LYS A 43 3.54 -5.36 5.47
C LYS A 43 2.33 -6.28 5.54
N VAL A 44 2.58 -7.57 5.71
CA VAL A 44 1.54 -8.60 5.83
C VAL A 44 1.77 -9.39 7.11
N GLU A 45 0.89 -9.22 8.09
CA GLU A 45 0.99 -9.86 9.41
C GLU A 45 -0.41 -10.30 9.86
N ASP A 46 -0.53 -11.47 10.49
CA ASP A 46 -1.78 -11.99 11.06
C ASP A 46 -3.00 -11.94 10.12
N GLY A 47 -2.78 -12.14 8.82
CA GLY A 47 -3.83 -12.11 7.80
C GLY A 47 -4.33 -10.70 7.43
N VAL A 48 -3.59 -9.66 7.82
CA VAL A 48 -3.86 -8.25 7.52
C VAL A 48 -2.71 -7.65 6.70
N THR A 49 -3.04 -7.08 5.53
CA THR A 49 -2.11 -6.21 4.81
C THR A 49 -2.20 -4.79 5.35
N THR A 50 -1.12 -4.24 5.90
CA THR A 50 -1.10 -2.84 6.34
C THR A 50 -0.25 -2.01 5.39
N VAL A 51 -0.85 -1.02 4.73
CA VAL A 51 -0.10 -0.02 3.95
C VAL A 51 0.44 1.05 4.90
N LEU A 52 1.76 1.16 4.97
CA LEU A 52 2.48 1.90 6.00
C LEU A 52 2.82 3.33 5.58
N ASP A 53 3.22 3.52 4.33
CA ASP A 53 3.69 4.79 3.79
C ASP A 53 3.46 4.87 2.28
N SER A 54 3.39 6.10 1.76
CA SER A 54 3.31 6.35 0.33
C SER A 54 4.08 7.61 -0.04
N GLY A 55 4.98 7.48 -1.02
CA GLY A 55 5.60 8.62 -1.70
C GLY A 55 4.75 9.19 -2.84
N VAL A 56 3.55 8.64 -3.08
CA VAL A 56 2.60 9.09 -4.11
C VAL A 56 1.57 10.03 -3.50
N GLU A 57 1.50 11.26 -4.01
CA GLU A 57 0.55 12.28 -3.53
C GLU A 57 -0.71 12.42 -4.41
N GLN A 58 -0.66 12.01 -5.68
CA GLN A 58 -1.82 12.16 -6.56
C GLN A 58 -2.87 11.07 -6.30
N ASN A 59 -4.11 11.48 -5.97
CA ASN A 59 -5.19 10.58 -5.55
C ASN A 59 -5.42 9.35 -6.45
N VAL A 60 -5.37 9.50 -7.77
CA VAL A 60 -5.60 8.38 -8.72
C VAL A 60 -4.45 7.38 -8.69
N MET A 61 -3.21 7.86 -8.58
CA MET A 61 -2.02 7.02 -8.49
C MET A 61 -1.94 6.34 -7.11
N LEU A 62 -2.31 7.08 -6.07
CA LEU A 62 -2.39 6.56 -4.70
C LEU A 62 -3.38 5.39 -4.60
N ASP A 63 -4.55 5.51 -5.22
CA ASP A 63 -5.52 4.40 -5.23
C ASP A 63 -4.97 3.14 -5.89
N GLY A 64 -4.32 3.30 -7.05
CA GLY A 64 -3.70 2.18 -7.76
C GLY A 64 -2.64 1.46 -6.92
N ILE A 65 -1.72 2.21 -6.30
CA ILE A 65 -0.62 1.62 -5.54
C ILE A 65 -1.08 1.01 -4.21
N VAL A 66 -2.05 1.63 -3.52
CA VAL A 66 -2.64 1.08 -2.29
C VAL A 66 -3.34 -0.25 -2.60
N ARG A 67 -4.13 -0.31 -3.67
CA ARG A 67 -4.79 -1.56 -4.10
C ARG A 67 -3.78 -2.63 -4.50
N ALA A 68 -2.66 -2.26 -5.11
CA ALA A 68 -1.59 -3.21 -5.44
C ALA A 68 -0.97 -3.84 -4.18
N CYS A 69 -0.69 -3.03 -3.14
CA CYS A 69 -0.23 -3.55 -1.85
C CYS A 69 -1.24 -4.54 -1.26
N ILE A 70 -2.53 -4.18 -1.25
CA ILE A 70 -3.59 -5.00 -0.68
C ILE A 70 -3.76 -6.32 -1.45
N ALA A 71 -3.77 -6.27 -2.78
CA ALA A 71 -3.83 -7.46 -3.63
C ALA A 71 -2.61 -8.36 -3.46
N SER A 72 -1.42 -7.79 -3.23
CA SER A 72 -0.20 -8.56 -2.93
C SER A 72 -0.37 -9.39 -1.65
N GLY A 73 -0.87 -8.78 -0.58
CA GLY A 73 -1.15 -9.53 0.65
C GLY A 73 -2.31 -10.51 0.51
N ASP A 74 -3.34 -10.21 -0.28
CA ASP A 74 -4.44 -11.15 -0.56
C ASP A 74 -3.94 -12.42 -1.26
N ASN A 75 -3.04 -12.28 -2.23
CA ASN A 75 -2.36 -13.40 -2.89
C ASN A 75 -1.53 -14.25 -1.91
N ARG A 76 -1.17 -13.70 -0.74
CA ARG A 76 -0.45 -14.38 0.36
C ARG A 76 -1.38 -14.84 1.48
N GLY A 77 -2.70 -14.67 1.32
CA GLY A 77 -3.72 -15.14 2.25
C GLY A 77 -4.27 -14.09 3.21
N ALA A 78 -3.82 -12.84 3.14
CA ALA A 78 -4.38 -11.76 3.96
C ALA A 78 -5.74 -11.31 3.42
N LYS A 79 -6.81 -11.61 4.16
CA LYS A 79 -8.19 -11.27 3.77
C LYS A 79 -8.69 -9.95 4.33
N LEU A 80 -7.83 -9.28 5.10
CA LEU A 80 -8.10 -7.99 5.70
C LEU A 80 -7.01 -7.00 5.32
N PHE A 81 -7.32 -5.71 5.37
CA PHE A 81 -6.33 -4.66 5.18
C PHE A 81 -6.52 -3.48 6.12
N ALA A 82 -5.43 -2.75 6.33
CA ALA A 82 -5.34 -1.51 7.08
C ALA A 82 -4.44 -0.52 6.34
N VAL A 83 -4.51 0.75 6.70
CA VAL A 83 -3.59 1.80 6.25
C VAL A 83 -3.16 2.66 7.44
N ASN A 84 -1.94 3.17 7.38
CA ASN A 84 -1.42 4.08 8.39
C ASN A 84 -2.18 5.43 8.39
N LEU A 85 -3.07 5.62 9.36
CA LEU A 85 -3.86 6.85 9.51
C LEU A 85 -3.05 8.06 9.95
N SER A 86 -1.81 7.89 10.42
CA SER A 86 -0.91 9.01 10.70
C SER A 86 -0.27 9.58 9.43
N HIS A 87 -0.33 8.85 8.31
CA HIS A 87 0.12 9.33 7.00
C HIS A 87 -1.05 10.01 6.26
N PRO A 88 -1.04 11.35 6.07
CA PRO A 88 -2.23 12.08 5.63
C PRO A 88 -2.84 11.64 4.29
N PRO A 89 -2.05 11.35 3.22
CA PRO A 89 -2.60 10.80 1.98
C PRO A 89 -3.37 9.48 2.18
N LEU A 90 -2.85 8.56 2.98
CA LEU A 90 -3.48 7.27 3.26
C LEU A 90 -4.72 7.43 4.13
N ALA A 91 -4.69 8.33 5.11
CA ALA A 91 -5.86 8.67 5.92
C ALA A 91 -6.99 9.24 5.06
N GLU A 92 -6.67 10.15 4.14
CA GLU A 92 -7.65 10.70 3.19
C GLU A 92 -8.18 9.62 2.23
N TRP A 93 -7.30 8.80 1.67
CA TRP A 93 -7.68 7.67 0.83
C TRP A 93 -8.66 6.75 1.57
N PHE A 94 -8.35 6.38 2.82
CA PHE A 94 -9.22 5.52 3.62
C PHE A 94 -10.59 6.16 3.86
N ARG A 95 -10.62 7.46 4.19
CA ARG A 95 -11.87 8.21 4.38
C ARG A 95 -12.78 8.17 3.15
N VAL A 96 -12.19 8.22 1.95
CA VAL A 96 -12.92 8.22 0.67
C VAL A 96 -13.40 6.80 0.32
N PHE A 97 -12.51 5.82 0.33
CA PHE A 97 -12.80 4.47 -0.19
C PHE A 97 -13.42 3.52 0.84
N CYS A 98 -13.20 3.79 2.14
CA CYS A 98 -13.67 2.97 3.25
C CYS A 98 -14.57 3.78 4.20
N LYS A 99 -15.37 4.69 3.64
CA LYS A 99 -16.29 5.53 4.41
C LYS A 99 -17.13 4.70 5.38
N ASP A 100 -17.21 5.17 6.63
CA ASP A 100 -17.96 4.55 7.73
C ASP A 100 -17.49 3.14 8.13
N LYS A 101 -16.25 2.75 7.77
CA LYS A 101 -15.62 1.51 8.20
C LYS A 101 -14.56 1.75 9.27
N GLU A 102 -14.40 0.79 10.16
CA GLU A 102 -13.26 0.68 11.05
C GLU A 102 -12.23 -0.31 10.48
N GLN A 103 -10.96 -0.06 10.75
CA GLN A 103 -9.87 -0.95 10.33
C GLN A 103 -9.67 -2.10 11.33
N PRO A 104 -9.28 -3.30 10.87
CA PRO A 104 -9.01 -3.65 9.48
C PRO A 104 -10.29 -3.97 8.69
N VAL A 105 -10.28 -3.71 7.38
CA VAL A 105 -11.42 -3.88 6.46
C VAL A 105 -11.22 -5.12 5.58
N SER A 106 -12.29 -5.82 5.20
CA SER A 106 -12.19 -6.94 4.26
C SER A 106 -11.68 -6.49 2.89
N VAL A 107 -10.76 -7.27 2.29
CA VAL A 107 -10.27 -7.03 0.92
C VAL A 107 -11.42 -6.99 -0.09
N ASP A 108 -12.48 -7.76 0.13
CA ASP A 108 -13.66 -7.79 -0.72
C ASP A 108 -14.31 -6.41 -0.83
N HIS A 109 -14.24 -5.57 0.21
CA HIS A 109 -14.78 -4.21 0.16
C HIS A 109 -14.21 -3.39 -1.01
N LEU A 110 -12.94 -3.62 -1.37
CA LEU A 110 -12.28 -2.93 -2.46
C LEU A 110 -12.46 -3.62 -3.82
N PHE A 111 -12.57 -4.95 -3.85
CA PHE A 111 -12.50 -5.74 -5.08
C PHE A 111 -13.82 -6.41 -5.50
N THR A 112 -14.91 -6.28 -4.75
CA THR A 112 -16.21 -6.93 -5.06
C THR A 112 -16.80 -6.52 -6.42
N PHE A 113 -16.41 -5.37 -6.97
CA PHE A 113 -16.92 -4.85 -8.25
C PHE A 113 -15.89 -4.84 -9.38
N CYS A 114 -14.77 -5.55 -9.22
CA CYS A 114 -13.73 -5.68 -10.25
C CYS A 114 -13.97 -6.89 -11.18
#